data_AF-A0A372Z460-F1
#
_entry.id   AF-A0A372Z460-F1
#
_cell.length_a   1.000
_cell.length_b   1.000
_cell.length_c   1.000
_cell.angle_alpha   90.00
_cell.angle_beta   90.00
_cell.angle_gamma   90.00
#
_symmetry.space_group_name_H-M   'P 1'
#
loop_
_entity.id
_entity.type
_entity.pdbx_description
1 polymer ?
#
loop_
_entity_poly.entity_id
_entity_poly.type
_entity_poly.pdbx_seq_one_letter_code
_entity_poly.pdbx_strand_id
1 'polypeptide(L)'
;MKNVKVFIASSAELDEDKLQMDLYFSQKNKGYRKRAICFEQRTWRDFPSYLSEEHLQNRYDDYIRQCDIVIFLFHTRLGQYTLRELQVAFEQVKASGGKRPKIYIYAKRDEHGTALLEKLKQYSEQEYGHFCDTYADYNELFHHFDYQLTQLENEGFIRPDPVDLPRVRRFVLLCLLPVVIVALFLLAYQLWQPVTFRVELKENIATTLPFRGATLTLKYADVVETRELATLQEVVEFEGINRKHAWLDDFTLSFKAKGYMAVDTTLSYTHVCSLNICRNNDAGVLKGIVTDEERRPVADAHVQVLDYSAQTGADGSFLIEVPLSQQAISYRLTVMKEGFEIWDYNGVAPSPTEQMRIALRKK
;
A
#
# COMPACT_ATOMS: atom_id res chain seq x y z
N MET A 1 -24.02 -22.32 -14.42
CA MET A 1 -25.41 -22.69 -14.12
C MET A 1 -25.34 -24.16 -13.84
N LYS A 2 -25.64 -24.57 -12.61
CA LYS A 2 -25.48 -25.94 -12.19
C LYS A 2 -26.67 -26.77 -12.67
N ASN A 3 -26.39 -27.79 -13.47
CA ASN A 3 -27.40 -28.74 -13.92
C ASN A 3 -27.32 -29.98 -13.03
N VAL A 4 -28.38 -30.23 -12.27
CA VAL A 4 -28.53 -31.40 -11.39
C VAL A 4 -29.30 -32.46 -12.16
N LYS A 5 -28.66 -33.57 -12.52
CA LYS A 5 -29.30 -34.64 -13.29
C LYS A 5 -30.16 -35.52 -12.37
N VAL A 6 -31.44 -35.65 -12.70
CA VAL A 6 -32.40 -36.46 -11.93
C VAL A 6 -32.97 -37.55 -12.81
N PHE A 7 -32.94 -38.80 -12.35
CA PHE A 7 -33.65 -39.90 -13.01
C PHE A 7 -34.83 -40.37 -12.19
N ILE A 8 -35.99 -40.55 -12.83
CA ILE A 8 -37.21 -41.03 -12.20
C ILE A 8 -37.62 -42.35 -12.84
N ALA A 9 -37.60 -43.40 -12.03
CA ALA A 9 -38.06 -44.73 -12.36
C ALA A 9 -39.31 -45.07 -11.55
N SER A 10 -40.27 -45.73 -12.19
CA SER A 10 -41.53 -46.11 -11.54
C SER A 10 -41.97 -47.50 -11.99
N SER A 11 -42.74 -48.15 -11.13
CA SER A 11 -43.56 -49.31 -11.53
C SER A 11 -44.55 -48.89 -12.62
N ALA A 12 -44.91 -49.81 -13.51
CA ALA A 12 -45.73 -49.52 -14.69
C ALA A 12 -47.13 -48.96 -14.36
N GLU A 13 -47.66 -49.28 -13.18
CA GLU A 13 -48.97 -48.81 -12.70
C GLU A 13 -48.96 -47.37 -12.15
N LEU A 14 -47.77 -46.78 -11.95
CA LEU A 14 -47.57 -45.44 -11.39
C LEU A 14 -47.26 -44.38 -12.46
N ASP A 15 -47.84 -44.54 -13.65
CA ASP A 15 -47.62 -43.62 -14.77
C ASP A 15 -48.12 -42.19 -14.46
N GLU A 16 -49.19 -42.06 -13.66
CA GLU A 16 -49.70 -40.76 -13.21
C GLU A 16 -48.78 -40.14 -12.14
N ASP A 17 -48.38 -40.89 -11.11
CA ASP A 17 -47.42 -40.44 -10.10
C ASP A 17 -46.13 -39.88 -10.74
N LYS A 18 -45.66 -40.59 -11.76
CA LYS A 18 -44.48 -40.21 -12.53
C LYS A 18 -44.69 -38.90 -13.31
N LEU A 19 -45.84 -38.72 -13.95
CA LEU A 19 -46.19 -37.46 -14.63
C LEU A 19 -46.24 -36.30 -13.64
N GLN A 20 -46.80 -36.53 -12.46
CA GLN A 20 -46.90 -35.52 -11.40
C GLN A 20 -45.52 -35.14 -10.87
N MET A 21 -44.59 -36.09 -10.72
CA MET A 21 -43.19 -35.80 -10.39
C MET A 21 -42.46 -34.98 -11.48
N ASP A 22 -42.73 -35.24 -12.76
CA ASP A 22 -42.17 -34.44 -13.86
C ASP A 22 -42.67 -32.98 -13.83
N LEU A 23 -43.97 -32.79 -13.58
CA LEU A 23 -44.56 -31.46 -13.39
C LEU A 23 -43.99 -30.75 -12.16
N TYR A 24 -43.76 -31.48 -11.07
CA TYR A 24 -43.14 -30.96 -9.86
C TYR A 24 -41.75 -30.36 -10.15
N PHE A 25 -40.85 -31.08 -10.85
CA PHE A 25 -39.53 -30.54 -11.19
C PHE A 25 -39.61 -29.34 -12.14
N SER A 26 -40.54 -29.37 -13.09
CA SER A 26 -40.81 -28.23 -13.98
C SER A 26 -41.23 -26.98 -13.20
N GLN A 27 -42.05 -27.13 -12.15
CA GLN A 27 -42.42 -26.03 -11.27
C GLN A 27 -41.23 -25.55 -10.41
N LYS A 28 -40.48 -26.47 -9.79
CA LYS A 28 -39.30 -26.13 -8.99
C LYS A 28 -38.27 -25.36 -9.81
N ASN A 29 -38.02 -25.77 -11.05
CA ASN A 29 -37.09 -25.09 -11.96
C ASN A 29 -37.41 -23.60 -12.18
N LYS A 30 -38.68 -23.16 -12.05
CA LYS A 30 -39.04 -21.73 -12.12
C LYS A 30 -38.37 -20.91 -11.00
N GLY A 31 -38.23 -21.49 -9.81
CA GLY A 31 -37.53 -20.89 -8.67
C GLY A 31 -36.02 -21.10 -8.74
N TYR A 32 -35.59 -22.34 -8.97
CA TYR A 32 -34.16 -22.71 -8.94
C TYR A 32 -33.32 -22.06 -10.05
N ARG A 33 -33.90 -21.82 -11.24
CA ARG A 33 -33.18 -21.12 -12.32
C ARG A 33 -32.74 -19.71 -11.94
N LYS A 34 -33.51 -19.01 -11.08
CA LYS A 34 -33.13 -17.70 -10.52
C LYS A 34 -31.89 -17.78 -9.64
N ARG A 35 -31.64 -18.95 -9.04
CA ARG A 35 -30.46 -19.28 -8.23
C ARG A 35 -29.36 -19.97 -9.07
N ALA A 36 -29.44 -19.90 -10.40
CA ALA A 36 -28.51 -20.55 -11.33
C ALA A 36 -28.39 -22.08 -11.15
N ILE A 37 -29.48 -22.74 -10.72
CA ILE A 37 -29.60 -24.20 -10.61
C ILE A 37 -30.74 -24.67 -11.53
N CYS A 38 -30.54 -25.77 -12.25
CA CYS A 38 -31.58 -26.41 -13.04
C CYS A 38 -31.57 -27.91 -12.77
N PHE A 39 -32.71 -28.46 -12.39
CA PHE A 39 -32.91 -29.91 -12.38
C PHE A 39 -33.18 -30.36 -13.81
N GLU A 40 -32.34 -31.25 -14.32
CA GLU A 40 -32.55 -31.95 -15.58
C GLU A 40 -33.16 -33.31 -15.25
N GLN A 41 -34.48 -33.34 -15.08
CA GLN A 41 -35.19 -34.58 -14.86
C GLN A 41 -35.36 -35.36 -16.17
N ARG A 42 -35.16 -36.67 -16.13
CA ARG A 42 -35.47 -37.60 -17.22
C ARG A 42 -36.09 -38.87 -16.69
N THR A 43 -36.81 -39.52 -17.58
CA THR A 43 -37.47 -40.79 -17.38
C THR A 43 -37.27 -41.70 -18.58
N TRP A 44 -37.67 -42.97 -18.49
CA TRP A 44 -37.57 -43.91 -19.63
C TRP A 44 -38.24 -43.39 -20.93
N ARG A 45 -39.25 -42.52 -20.84
CA ARG A 45 -39.96 -41.96 -22.01
C ARG A 45 -39.12 -40.97 -22.81
N ASP A 46 -38.09 -40.41 -22.19
CA ASP A 46 -37.23 -39.38 -22.80
C ASP A 46 -36.10 -39.98 -23.65
N PHE A 47 -35.99 -41.31 -23.66
CA PHE A 47 -35.00 -42.03 -24.45
C PHE A 47 -35.63 -42.54 -25.74
N PRO A 48 -34.91 -42.46 -26.87
CA PRO A 48 -35.45 -42.90 -28.14
C PRO A 48 -35.64 -44.42 -28.16
N SER A 49 -36.83 -44.87 -28.58
CA SER A 49 -37.21 -46.30 -28.63
C SER A 49 -36.84 -47.01 -29.94
N TYR A 50 -36.01 -46.41 -30.80
CA TYR A 50 -35.59 -47.06 -32.05
C TYR A 50 -34.59 -48.19 -31.78
N LEU A 51 -34.62 -49.23 -32.61
CA LEU A 51 -33.64 -50.34 -32.58
C LEU A 51 -32.24 -49.79 -32.88
N SER A 52 -31.32 -49.95 -31.94
CA SER A 52 -29.89 -49.66 -32.10
C SER A 52 -29.04 -50.88 -31.81
N GLU A 53 -27.79 -50.89 -32.29
CA GLU A 53 -26.81 -51.94 -31.96
C GLU A 53 -26.54 -52.05 -30.45
N GLU A 54 -26.64 -50.93 -29.72
CA GLU A 54 -26.63 -50.92 -28.25
C GLU A 54 -27.98 -51.36 -27.68
N HIS A 55 -27.96 -52.29 -26.72
CA HIS A 55 -29.16 -52.63 -25.95
C HIS A 55 -29.69 -51.37 -25.23
N LEU A 56 -30.98 -51.07 -25.41
CA LEU A 56 -31.68 -49.92 -24.81
C LEU A 56 -31.44 -49.81 -23.30
N GLN A 57 -31.31 -50.95 -22.61
CA GLN A 57 -31.04 -51.02 -21.18
C GLN A 57 -29.67 -50.44 -20.78
N ASN A 58 -28.64 -50.58 -21.62
CA ASN A 58 -27.30 -50.06 -21.32
C ASN A 58 -27.30 -48.52 -21.28
N ARG A 59 -28.14 -47.88 -22.09
CA ARG A 59 -28.27 -46.42 -22.11
C ARG A 59 -28.91 -45.87 -20.84
N TYR A 60 -29.87 -46.58 -20.26
CA TYR A 60 -30.45 -46.23 -18.96
C TYR A 60 -29.41 -46.38 -17.86
N ASP A 61 -28.71 -47.51 -17.85
CA ASP A 61 -27.66 -47.79 -16.87
C ASP A 61 -26.57 -46.70 -16.90
N ASP A 62 -26.13 -46.27 -18.10
CA ASP A 62 -25.15 -45.19 -18.27
C ASP A 62 -25.67 -43.82 -17.85
N TYR A 63 -26.94 -43.53 -18.09
CA TYR A 63 -27.54 -42.28 -17.63
C TYR A 63 -27.64 -42.23 -16.09
N ILE A 64 -28.12 -43.32 -15.46
CA ILE A 64 -28.21 -43.47 -14.01
C ILE A 64 -26.83 -43.25 -13.35
N ARG A 65 -25.75 -43.77 -13.95
CA ARG A 65 -24.38 -43.57 -13.44
C ARG A 65 -23.93 -42.11 -13.43
N GLN A 66 -24.49 -41.28 -14.32
CA GLN A 66 -24.20 -39.85 -14.43
C GLN A 66 -25.14 -38.97 -13.61
N CYS A 67 -26.20 -39.53 -13.04
CA CYS A 67 -27.17 -38.77 -12.26
C CYS A 67 -26.61 -38.31 -10.93
N ASP A 68 -27.13 -37.18 -10.46
CA ASP A 68 -26.89 -36.67 -9.12
C ASP A 68 -27.94 -37.18 -8.14
N ILE A 69 -29.19 -37.36 -8.61
CA ILE A 69 -30.33 -37.86 -7.83
C ILE A 69 -31.07 -38.92 -8.66
N VAL A 70 -31.51 -40.00 -8.01
CA VAL A 70 -32.34 -41.04 -8.60
C VAL A 70 -33.53 -41.32 -7.68
N ILE A 71 -34.73 -41.39 -8.24
CA ILE A 71 -36.00 -41.59 -7.52
C ILE A 71 -36.68 -42.85 -8.06
N PHE A 72 -37.00 -43.78 -7.17
CA PHE A 72 -37.71 -45.03 -7.47
C PHE A 72 -39.10 -45.02 -6.83
N LEU A 73 -40.14 -45.24 -7.63
CA LEU A 73 -41.53 -45.34 -7.18
C LEU A 73 -42.06 -46.78 -7.35
N PHE A 74 -42.57 -47.37 -6.27
CA PHE A 74 -43.12 -48.73 -6.24
C PHE A 74 -44.56 -48.77 -5.70
N HIS A 75 -45.34 -49.78 -6.12
CA HIS A 75 -46.72 -49.95 -5.65
C HIS A 75 -47.12 -51.41 -5.39
N THR A 76 -47.67 -52.14 -6.35
CA THR A 76 -48.12 -53.54 -6.17
C THR A 76 -47.14 -54.57 -6.75
N ARG A 77 -46.30 -54.17 -7.71
CA ARG A 77 -45.30 -55.05 -8.34
C ARG A 77 -43.89 -54.52 -8.25
N LEU A 78 -42.94 -55.44 -8.07
CA LEU A 78 -41.52 -55.20 -8.28
C LEU A 78 -41.20 -55.41 -9.77
N GLY A 79 -41.15 -54.33 -10.53
CA GLY A 79 -40.74 -54.39 -11.94
C GLY A 79 -39.28 -54.85 -12.07
N GLN A 80 -39.03 -55.88 -12.89
CA GLN A 80 -37.67 -56.40 -13.12
C GLN A 80 -36.70 -55.32 -13.63
N TYR A 81 -37.20 -54.39 -14.45
CA TYR A 81 -36.40 -53.28 -14.99
C TYR A 81 -36.08 -52.25 -13.91
N THR A 82 -37.07 -51.85 -13.11
CA THR A 82 -36.90 -50.90 -11.99
C THR A 82 -35.96 -51.44 -10.92
N LEU A 83 -35.99 -52.75 -10.64
CA LEU A 83 -35.04 -53.40 -9.73
C LEU A 83 -33.61 -53.38 -10.27
N ARG A 84 -33.43 -53.65 -11.57
CA ARG A 84 -32.11 -53.56 -12.22
C ARG A 84 -31.57 -52.13 -12.16
N GLU A 85 -32.41 -51.13 -12.45
CA GLU A 85 -32.03 -49.72 -12.36
C GLU A 85 -31.61 -49.32 -10.93
N LEU A 86 -32.33 -49.83 -9.91
CA LEU A 86 -31.98 -49.63 -8.50
C LEU A 86 -30.62 -50.25 -8.17
N GLN A 87 -30.35 -51.46 -8.64
CA GLN A 87 -29.07 -52.12 -8.46
C GLN A 87 -27.93 -51.31 -9.10
N VAL A 88 -28.10 -50.84 -10.34
CA VAL A 88 -27.09 -50.02 -11.03
C VAL A 88 -26.83 -48.71 -10.29
N ALA A 89 -27.88 -48.05 -9.80
CA ALA A 89 -27.73 -46.84 -8.99
C ALA A 89 -26.93 -47.13 -7.70
N PHE A 90 -27.25 -48.22 -7.01
CA PHE A 90 -26.59 -48.59 -5.76
C PHE A 90 -25.11 -48.98 -5.97
N GLU A 91 -24.79 -49.71 -7.03
CA GLU A 91 -23.41 -50.00 -7.42
C GLU A 91 -22.62 -48.72 -7.69
N GLN A 92 -23.24 -47.72 -8.34
CA GLN A 92 -22.61 -46.43 -8.56
C GLN A 92 -22.40 -45.64 -7.26
N VAL A 93 -23.31 -45.73 -6.28
CA VAL A 93 -23.12 -45.14 -4.95
C VAL A 93 -21.91 -45.74 -4.26
N LYS A 94 -21.76 -47.07 -4.30
CA LYS A 94 -20.56 -47.75 -3.77
C LYS A 94 -19.30 -47.29 -4.49
N ALA A 95 -19.31 -47.26 -5.83
CA ALA A 95 -18.17 -46.85 -6.64
C ALA A 95 -17.77 -45.38 -6.42
N SER A 96 -18.72 -44.49 -6.13
CA SER A 96 -18.46 -43.07 -5.88
C SER A 96 -18.08 -42.76 -4.42
N GLY A 97 -18.04 -43.76 -3.54
CA GLY A 97 -17.81 -43.58 -2.11
C GLY A 97 -18.96 -42.88 -1.39
N GLY A 98 -20.20 -43.15 -1.78
CA GLY A 98 -21.41 -42.57 -1.17
C GLY A 98 -21.79 -41.18 -1.67
N LYS A 99 -21.10 -40.67 -2.72
CA LYS A 99 -21.25 -39.28 -3.17
C LYS A 99 -22.41 -39.08 -4.14
N ARG A 100 -22.57 -39.96 -5.13
CA ARG A 100 -23.64 -39.88 -6.15
C ARG A 100 -23.95 -41.24 -6.80
N PRO A 101 -25.19 -41.47 -7.25
CA PRO A 101 -26.36 -40.62 -7.06
C PRO A 101 -26.93 -40.67 -5.63
N LYS A 102 -27.72 -39.68 -5.21
CA LYS A 102 -28.57 -39.80 -4.03
C LYS A 102 -29.83 -40.58 -4.41
N ILE A 103 -30.03 -41.74 -3.81
CA ILE A 103 -31.12 -42.67 -4.14
C ILE A 103 -32.28 -42.46 -3.17
N TYR A 104 -33.47 -42.24 -3.70
CA TYR A 104 -34.71 -42.17 -2.95
C TYR A 104 -35.67 -43.27 -3.41
N ILE A 105 -36.19 -44.05 -2.46
CA ILE A 105 -37.11 -45.16 -2.73
C ILE A 105 -38.43 -44.87 -2.02
N TYR A 106 -39.49 -44.75 -2.80
CA TYR A 106 -40.85 -44.48 -2.31
C TYR A 106 -41.79 -45.62 -2.69
N ALA A 107 -42.59 -46.06 -1.72
CA ALA A 107 -43.63 -47.07 -1.91
C ALA A 107 -45.03 -46.45 -1.66
N LYS A 108 -45.93 -46.59 -2.63
CA LYS A 108 -47.30 -46.12 -2.52
C LYS A 108 -48.09 -47.00 -1.55
N ARG A 109 -48.76 -46.36 -0.60
CA ARG A 109 -49.50 -47.00 0.49
C ARG A 109 -50.99 -46.95 0.21
N ASP A 110 -51.53 -48.08 -0.21
CA ASP A 110 -52.96 -48.37 -0.28
C ASP A 110 -53.23 -49.86 0.04
N GLU A 111 -54.50 -50.27 -0.02
CA GLU A 111 -54.92 -51.65 0.25
C GLU A 111 -54.21 -52.66 -0.66
N HIS A 112 -53.88 -52.26 -1.90
CA HIS A 112 -53.27 -53.13 -2.90
C HIS A 112 -51.74 -53.22 -2.79
N GLY A 113 -51.08 -52.17 -2.29
CA GLY A 113 -49.62 -52.06 -2.17
C GLY A 113 -49.06 -52.61 -0.86
N THR A 114 -49.90 -52.93 0.13
CA THR A 114 -49.47 -53.34 1.49
C THR A 114 -48.56 -54.57 1.47
N ALA A 115 -48.89 -55.58 0.66
CA ALA A 115 -48.08 -56.80 0.54
C ALA A 115 -46.72 -56.57 -0.16
N LEU A 116 -46.63 -55.61 -1.08
CA LEU A 116 -45.35 -55.25 -1.69
C LEU A 116 -44.51 -54.43 -0.73
N LEU A 117 -45.13 -53.51 0.01
CA LEU A 117 -44.45 -52.65 0.96
C LEU A 117 -43.64 -53.46 1.99
N GLU A 118 -44.23 -54.51 2.55
CA GLU A 118 -43.54 -55.40 3.48
C GLU A 118 -42.34 -56.10 2.83
N LYS A 119 -42.52 -56.62 1.60
CA LYS A 119 -41.43 -57.25 0.83
C LYS A 119 -40.32 -56.26 0.48
N LEU A 120 -40.68 -55.04 0.11
CA LEU A 120 -39.74 -53.97 -0.23
C LEU A 120 -38.93 -53.53 0.98
N LYS A 121 -39.57 -53.35 2.14
CA LYS A 121 -38.89 -53.05 3.40
C LYS A 121 -37.88 -54.15 3.75
N GLN A 122 -38.32 -55.40 3.73
CA GLN A 122 -37.44 -56.53 4.03
C GLN A 122 -36.26 -56.60 3.05
N TYR A 123 -36.53 -56.43 1.75
CA TYR A 123 -35.50 -56.45 0.73
C TYR A 123 -34.53 -55.27 0.84
N SER A 124 -35.04 -54.06 1.10
CA SER A 124 -34.21 -52.85 1.18
C SER A 124 -33.33 -52.84 2.43
N GLU A 125 -33.83 -53.35 3.55
CA GLU A 125 -33.05 -53.53 4.77
C GLU A 125 -31.96 -54.58 4.59
N GLN A 126 -32.26 -55.72 3.95
CA GLN A 126 -31.31 -56.83 3.77
C GLN A 126 -30.21 -56.51 2.75
N GLU A 127 -30.56 -55.95 1.59
CA GLU A 127 -29.61 -55.75 0.49
C GLU A 127 -28.90 -54.38 0.53
N TYR A 128 -29.61 -53.34 0.97
CA TYR A 128 -29.13 -51.96 0.86
C TYR A 128 -28.92 -51.28 2.21
N GLY A 129 -29.41 -51.86 3.31
CA GLY A 129 -29.40 -51.24 4.64
C GLY A 129 -30.18 -49.92 4.69
N HIS A 130 -31.16 -49.73 3.80
CA HIS A 130 -31.91 -48.49 3.63
C HIS A 130 -33.41 -48.72 3.84
N PHE A 131 -34.08 -47.79 4.53
CA PHE A 131 -35.54 -47.85 4.72
C PHE A 131 -36.26 -47.18 3.55
N CYS A 132 -37.29 -47.82 2.98
CA CYS A 132 -38.11 -47.18 1.96
C CYS A 132 -39.15 -46.25 2.59
N ASP A 133 -39.26 -45.03 2.08
CA ASP A 133 -40.31 -44.10 2.50
C ASP A 133 -41.64 -44.49 1.86
N THR A 134 -42.75 -44.08 2.48
CA THR A 134 -44.10 -44.34 1.97
C THR A 134 -44.87 -43.07 1.71
N TYR A 135 -45.81 -43.12 0.78
CA TYR A 135 -46.72 -42.01 0.48
C TYR A 135 -48.11 -42.54 0.10
N ALA A 136 -49.17 -41.81 0.43
CA ALA A 136 -50.55 -42.12 0.04
C ALA A 136 -50.93 -41.44 -1.28
N ASP A 137 -50.50 -40.20 -1.48
CA ASP A 137 -50.79 -39.40 -2.66
C ASP A 137 -49.59 -38.53 -3.10
N TYR A 138 -49.75 -37.83 -4.24
CA TYR A 138 -48.69 -36.99 -4.82
C TYR A 138 -48.28 -35.82 -3.92
N ASN A 139 -49.21 -35.27 -3.13
CA ASN A 139 -48.89 -34.15 -2.24
C ASN A 139 -47.99 -34.61 -1.09
N GLU A 140 -48.27 -35.79 -0.51
CA GLU A 140 -47.39 -36.40 0.49
C GLU A 140 -46.01 -36.70 -0.09
N LEU A 141 -45.95 -37.26 -1.31
CA LEU A 141 -44.70 -37.51 -2.04
C LEU A 141 -43.88 -36.22 -2.24
N PHE A 142 -44.53 -35.14 -2.71
CA PHE A 142 -43.87 -33.86 -2.93
C PHE A 142 -43.39 -33.22 -1.63
N HIS A 143 -44.18 -33.31 -0.56
CA HIS A 143 -43.79 -32.80 0.75
C HIS A 143 -42.56 -33.53 1.30
N HIS A 144 -42.54 -34.86 1.20
CA HIS A 144 -41.38 -35.67 1.59
C HIS A 144 -40.16 -35.29 0.77
N PHE A 145 -40.29 -35.17 -0.56
CA PHE A 145 -39.17 -34.84 -1.42
C PHE A 145 -38.69 -33.38 -1.25
N ASP A 146 -39.57 -32.42 -0.94
CA ASP A 146 -39.20 -31.04 -0.60
C ASP A 146 -38.30 -30.96 0.63
N TYR A 147 -38.60 -31.79 1.64
CA TYR A 147 -37.73 -31.93 2.79
C TYR A 147 -36.35 -32.45 2.38
N GLN A 148 -36.30 -33.47 1.52
CA GLN A 148 -35.04 -34.03 1.02
C GLN A 148 -34.22 -33.01 0.21
N LEU A 149 -34.85 -32.23 -0.68
CA LEU A 149 -34.17 -31.16 -1.40
C LEU A 149 -33.58 -30.11 -0.45
N THR A 150 -34.31 -29.76 0.61
CA THR A 150 -33.83 -28.81 1.64
C THR A 150 -32.59 -29.36 2.35
N GLN A 151 -32.56 -30.65 2.68
CA GLN A 151 -31.37 -31.29 3.25
C GLN A 151 -30.18 -31.25 2.28
N LEU A 152 -30.40 -31.57 1.00
CA LEU A 152 -29.35 -31.52 -0.02
C LEU A 152 -28.80 -30.11 -0.26
N GLU A 153 -29.62 -29.07 -0.10
CA GLU A 153 -29.16 -27.68 -0.11
C GLU A 153 -28.30 -27.35 1.12
N ASN A 154 -28.75 -27.74 2.31
CA ASN A 154 -28.04 -27.50 3.57
C ASN A 154 -26.68 -28.21 3.61
N GLU A 155 -26.60 -29.42 3.06
CA GLU A 155 -25.34 -30.17 2.88
C GLU A 155 -24.42 -29.56 1.80
N GLY A 156 -24.91 -28.59 1.03
CA GLY A 156 -24.18 -27.99 -0.08
C GLY A 156 -24.06 -28.90 -1.31
N PHE A 157 -24.80 -30.00 -1.36
CA PHE A 157 -24.90 -30.87 -2.54
C PHE A 157 -25.53 -30.11 -3.71
N ILE A 158 -26.58 -29.31 -3.45
CA ILE A 158 -27.23 -28.43 -4.43
C ILE A 158 -26.83 -26.97 -4.15
N ARG A 159 -25.81 -26.46 -4.86
CA ARG A 159 -25.33 -25.07 -4.76
C ARG A 159 -25.03 -24.51 -6.15
N PRO A 160 -25.22 -23.20 -6.39
CA PRO A 160 -24.81 -22.61 -7.66
C PRO A 160 -23.31 -22.84 -7.89
N ASP A 161 -22.90 -22.97 -9.15
CA ASP A 161 -21.48 -22.94 -9.48
C ASP A 161 -20.89 -21.63 -8.94
N PRO A 162 -19.70 -21.67 -8.30
CA PRO A 162 -19.05 -20.44 -7.89
C PRO A 162 -18.90 -19.54 -9.11
N VAL A 163 -19.18 -18.24 -8.94
CA VAL A 163 -19.01 -17.22 -9.98
C VAL A 163 -17.62 -17.40 -10.61
N ASP A 164 -17.53 -17.40 -11.94
CA ASP A 164 -16.29 -17.56 -12.71
C ASP A 164 -15.26 -16.46 -12.33
N LEU A 165 -14.53 -16.71 -11.26
CA LEU A 165 -13.44 -15.88 -10.71
C LEU A 165 -12.45 -15.40 -11.78
N PRO A 166 -12.02 -16.20 -12.80
CA PRO A 166 -11.08 -15.70 -13.81
C PRO A 166 -11.68 -14.59 -14.69
N ARG A 167 -12.99 -14.59 -14.94
CA ARG A 167 -13.66 -13.58 -15.78
C ARG A 167 -13.84 -12.27 -15.02
N VAL A 168 -14.22 -12.36 -13.74
CA VAL A 168 -14.35 -11.20 -12.84
C VAL A 168 -12.98 -10.57 -12.58
N ARG A 169 -11.94 -11.38 -12.34
CA ARG A 169 -10.57 -10.88 -12.15
C ARG A 169 -10.06 -10.11 -13.37
N ARG A 170 -10.30 -10.61 -14.59
CA ARG A 170 -9.93 -9.90 -15.83
C ARG A 170 -10.66 -8.57 -15.96
N PHE A 171 -11.95 -8.52 -15.64
CA PHE A 171 -12.72 -7.29 -15.68
C PHE A 171 -12.22 -6.25 -14.66
N VAL A 172 -11.98 -6.67 -13.42
CA VAL A 172 -11.40 -5.81 -12.37
C VAL A 172 -10.02 -5.29 -12.78
N LEU A 173 -9.17 -6.14 -13.36
CA LEU A 173 -7.85 -5.72 -13.84
C LEU A 173 -7.95 -4.71 -14.97
N LEU A 174 -8.86 -4.92 -15.93
CA LEU A 174 -9.10 -3.99 -17.05
C LEU A 174 -9.65 -2.64 -16.58
N CYS A 175 -10.43 -2.61 -15.51
CA CYS A 175 -10.94 -1.35 -14.94
C CYS A 175 -9.90 -0.62 -14.07
N LEU A 176 -9.09 -1.35 -13.28
CA LEU A 176 -8.12 -0.73 -12.37
C LEU A 176 -6.83 -0.30 -13.06
N LEU A 177 -6.35 -1.06 -14.04
CA LEU A 177 -5.12 -0.74 -14.78
C LEU A 177 -5.10 0.69 -15.37
N PRO A 178 -6.14 1.16 -16.10
CA PRO A 178 -6.14 2.52 -16.63
C PRO A 178 -6.15 3.58 -15.52
N VAL A 179 -6.83 3.33 -14.39
CA VAL A 179 -6.82 4.26 -13.24
C VAL A 179 -5.42 4.39 -12.67
N VAL A 180 -4.71 3.27 -12.51
CA VAL A 180 -3.32 3.26 -12.02
C VAL A 180 -2.40 3.97 -13.02
N ILE A 181 -2.57 3.74 -14.33
CA ILE A 181 -1.78 4.42 -15.36
C ILE A 181 -1.99 5.94 -15.30
N VAL A 182 -3.25 6.40 -15.19
CA VAL A 182 -3.57 7.82 -15.06
C VAL A 182 -2.97 8.41 -13.77
N ALA A 183 -3.06 7.69 -12.65
CA ALA A 183 -2.45 8.13 -11.38
C ALA A 183 -0.93 8.25 -11.48
N LEU A 184 -0.25 7.28 -12.10
CA LEU A 184 1.19 7.34 -12.35
C LEU A 184 1.57 8.48 -13.28
N PHE A 185 0.77 8.74 -14.33
CA PHE A 185 1.00 9.86 -15.23
C PHE A 185 0.85 11.21 -14.50
N LEU A 186 -0.19 11.37 -13.68
CA LEU A 186 -0.40 12.56 -12.85
C LEU A 186 0.73 12.76 -11.84
N LEU A 187 1.20 11.69 -11.20
CA LEU A 187 2.35 11.72 -10.30
C LEU A 187 3.61 12.16 -11.04
N ALA A 188 3.92 11.56 -12.19
CA ALA A 188 5.07 11.94 -13.02
C ALA A 188 4.98 13.40 -13.48
N TYR A 189 3.79 13.86 -13.88
CA TYR A 189 3.54 15.25 -14.25
C TYR A 189 3.79 16.21 -13.08
N GLN A 190 3.29 15.88 -11.88
CA GLN A 190 3.53 16.68 -10.67
C GLN A 190 5.00 16.73 -10.29
N LEU A 191 5.73 15.61 -10.42
CA LEU A 191 7.16 15.55 -10.15
C LEU A 191 7.97 16.39 -11.15
N TRP A 192 7.50 16.56 -12.39
CA TRP A 192 8.18 17.40 -13.39
C TRP A 192 7.96 18.91 -13.18
N GLN A 193 6.93 19.31 -12.44
CA GLN A 193 6.68 20.75 -12.24
C GLN A 193 7.86 21.43 -11.53
N PRO A 194 8.26 22.64 -11.95
CA PRO A 194 9.31 23.40 -11.29
C PRO A 194 8.84 23.92 -9.94
N VAL A 195 9.77 24.03 -9.00
CA VAL A 195 9.59 24.63 -7.69
C VAL A 195 10.68 25.67 -7.42
N THR A 196 10.40 26.58 -6.49
CA THR A 196 11.31 27.66 -6.10
C THR A 196 11.82 27.41 -4.68
N PHE A 197 13.15 27.43 -4.50
CA PHE A 197 13.81 27.33 -3.21
C PHE A 197 14.24 28.72 -2.75
N ARG A 198 13.73 29.19 -1.60
CA ARG A 198 14.03 30.52 -1.05
C ARG A 198 15.00 30.43 0.12
N VAL A 199 16.07 31.19 0.07
CA VAL A 199 17.06 31.30 1.16
C VAL A 199 17.04 32.69 1.75
N GLU A 200 16.75 32.76 3.06
CA GLU A 200 16.82 33.96 3.87
C GLU A 200 18.12 33.96 4.67
N LEU A 201 18.95 34.99 4.54
CA LEU A 201 20.14 35.14 5.37
C LEU A 201 19.79 35.83 6.68
N LYS A 202 20.20 35.25 7.81
CA LYS A 202 20.04 35.83 9.15
C LYS A 202 21.39 35.99 9.81
N GLU A 203 21.76 37.21 10.17
CA GLU A 203 22.98 37.46 10.95
C GLU A 203 22.70 37.14 12.41
N ASN A 204 23.49 36.24 13.01
CA ASN A 204 23.29 35.80 14.40
C ASN A 204 23.49 36.93 15.42
N ILE A 205 24.37 37.88 15.13
CA ILE A 205 24.68 39.03 15.98
C ILE A 205 24.67 40.26 15.09
N ALA A 206 23.76 41.20 15.37
CA ALA A 206 23.71 42.45 14.64
C ALA A 206 24.99 43.27 14.87
N THR A 207 25.60 43.73 13.79
CA THR A 207 26.81 44.57 13.83
C THR A 207 26.63 45.81 12.95
N THR A 208 27.35 46.89 13.24
CA THR A 208 27.32 48.14 12.45
C THR A 208 28.25 48.10 11.23
N LEU A 209 28.99 47.00 11.05
CA LEU A 209 29.96 46.84 9.99
C LEU A 209 29.28 46.65 8.62
N PRO A 210 29.80 47.23 7.54
CA PRO A 210 29.19 47.11 6.21
C PRO A 210 29.30 45.69 5.66
N PHE A 211 28.24 45.24 5.00
CA PHE A 211 28.22 44.02 4.19
C PHE A 211 28.87 44.29 2.83
N ARG A 212 29.83 43.46 2.43
CA ARG A 212 30.63 43.66 1.20
C ARG A 212 30.36 42.57 0.16
N GLY A 213 29.07 42.28 -0.02
CA GLY A 213 28.59 41.24 -0.91
C GLY A 213 28.89 39.81 -0.43
N ALA A 214 28.15 38.86 -0.98
CA ALA A 214 28.34 37.44 -0.74
C ALA A 214 28.09 36.60 -1.98
N THR A 215 28.64 35.39 -1.97
CA THR A 215 28.36 34.35 -2.95
C THR A 215 27.64 33.22 -2.25
N LEU A 216 26.44 32.89 -2.74
CA LEU A 216 25.63 31.77 -2.28
C LEU A 216 25.58 30.71 -3.38
N THR A 217 26.05 29.52 -3.08
CA THR A 217 26.07 28.38 -4.00
C THR A 217 25.12 27.31 -3.51
N LEU A 218 24.19 26.90 -4.37
CA LEU A 218 23.29 25.78 -4.14
C LEU A 218 23.73 24.60 -5.02
N LYS A 219 23.91 23.45 -4.42
CA LYS A 219 24.22 22.20 -5.11
C LYS A 219 23.16 21.15 -4.79
N TYR A 220 22.61 20.52 -5.82
CA TYR A 220 21.68 19.40 -5.70
C TYR A 220 21.88 18.46 -6.90
N ALA A 221 21.85 17.15 -6.68
CA ALA A 221 22.22 16.16 -7.69
C ALA A 221 23.54 16.55 -8.42
N ASP A 222 23.48 16.76 -9.73
CA ASP A 222 24.61 17.20 -10.58
C ASP A 222 24.57 18.70 -10.93
N VAL A 223 23.61 19.45 -10.37
CA VAL A 223 23.44 20.88 -10.66
C VAL A 223 24.13 21.72 -9.59
N VAL A 224 24.85 22.74 -10.03
CA VAL A 224 25.47 23.76 -9.17
C VAL A 224 25.03 25.12 -9.67
N GLU A 225 24.29 25.85 -8.84
CA GLU A 225 23.88 27.22 -9.10
C GLU A 225 24.57 28.18 -8.13
N THR A 226 24.99 29.34 -8.62
CA THR A 226 25.66 30.36 -7.81
C THR A 226 24.99 31.70 -8.02
N ARG A 227 24.72 32.40 -6.91
CA ARG A 227 24.11 33.73 -6.89
C ARG A 227 25.01 34.67 -6.10
N GLU A 228 25.15 35.89 -6.62
CA GLU A 228 25.83 36.97 -5.91
C GLU A 228 24.81 37.86 -5.24
N LEU A 229 25.06 38.22 -3.98
CA LEU A 229 24.22 39.10 -3.18
C LEU A 229 24.93 40.41 -2.96
N ALA A 230 24.22 41.52 -3.14
CA ALA A 230 24.75 42.85 -2.85
C ALA A 230 24.43 43.29 -1.42
N THR A 231 23.29 42.84 -0.87
CA THR A 231 22.80 43.27 0.45
C THR A 231 22.32 42.10 1.31
N LEU A 232 22.33 42.28 2.63
CA LEU A 232 21.99 41.22 3.60
C LEU A 232 20.48 40.98 3.75
N GLN A 233 19.64 41.94 3.33
CA GLN A 233 18.16 41.84 3.38
C GLN A 233 17.57 41.12 2.15
N GLU A 234 18.41 40.69 1.23
CA GLU A 234 18.01 40.07 -0.03
C GLU A 234 17.64 38.61 0.19
N VAL A 235 16.39 38.25 -0.12
CA VAL A 235 15.95 36.85 -0.19
C VAL A 235 16.44 36.28 -1.51
N VAL A 236 17.22 35.20 -1.46
CA VAL A 236 17.76 34.57 -2.67
C VAL A 236 16.81 33.47 -3.12
N GLU A 237 16.33 33.58 -4.36
CA GLU A 237 15.44 32.60 -4.97
C GLU A 237 16.20 31.76 -6.00
N PHE A 238 16.10 30.44 -5.86
CA PHE A 238 16.54 29.46 -6.85
C PHE A 238 15.31 28.88 -7.53
N GLU A 239 15.06 29.29 -8.77
CA GLU A 239 13.88 28.90 -9.55
C GLU A 239 14.17 27.74 -10.50
N GLY A 240 13.13 27.06 -10.96
CA GLY A 240 13.26 26.03 -11.99
C GLY A 240 13.76 24.68 -11.49
N ILE A 241 13.83 24.47 -10.17
CA ILE A 241 14.23 23.20 -9.58
C ILE A 241 13.11 22.19 -9.84
N ASN A 242 13.42 21.07 -10.50
CA ASN A 242 12.43 20.03 -10.75
C ASN A 242 12.00 19.38 -9.41
N ARG A 243 10.69 19.27 -9.16
CA ARG A 243 10.16 18.74 -7.89
C ARG A 243 10.65 17.33 -7.56
N LYS A 244 11.08 16.53 -8.55
CA LYS A 244 11.74 15.24 -8.31
C LYS A 244 12.98 15.38 -7.41
N HIS A 245 13.79 16.41 -7.63
CA HIS A 245 15.02 16.65 -6.87
C HIS A 245 14.69 17.12 -5.45
N ALA A 246 13.66 17.95 -5.31
CA ALA A 246 13.14 18.35 -4.01
C ALA A 246 12.65 17.16 -3.15
N TRP A 247 12.30 16.02 -3.77
CA TRP A 247 11.79 14.85 -3.05
C TRP A 247 12.85 13.77 -2.80
N LEU A 248 13.85 13.64 -3.67
CA LEU A 248 14.80 12.52 -3.67
C LEU A 248 16.23 12.91 -3.29
N ASP A 249 16.62 14.16 -3.50
CA ASP A 249 18.01 14.60 -3.36
C ASP A 249 18.21 15.50 -2.14
N ASP A 250 19.43 15.47 -1.62
CA ASP A 250 19.89 16.41 -0.60
C ASP A 250 20.42 17.69 -1.25
N PHE A 251 20.16 18.82 -0.60
CA PHE A 251 20.59 20.14 -1.04
C PHE A 251 21.77 20.58 -0.18
N THR A 252 22.88 20.97 -0.81
CA THR A 252 24.03 21.55 -0.12
C THR A 252 24.10 23.04 -0.43
N LEU A 253 24.08 23.85 0.63
CA LEU A 253 24.15 25.29 0.56
C LEU A 253 25.51 25.77 1.09
N SER A 254 26.24 26.50 0.25
CA SER A 254 27.55 27.05 0.55
C SER A 254 27.52 28.57 0.48
N PHE A 255 27.84 29.23 1.59
CA PHE A 255 27.90 30.69 1.70
C PHE A 255 29.33 31.16 1.92
N LYS A 256 29.76 32.15 1.13
CA LYS A 256 31.08 32.79 1.26
C LYS A 256 30.94 34.30 1.14
N ALA A 257 31.46 35.03 2.12
CA ALA A 257 31.49 36.49 2.11
C ALA A 257 32.73 37.01 2.85
N LYS A 258 33.22 38.20 2.48
CA LYS A 258 34.37 38.82 3.14
C LYS A 258 33.98 39.31 4.54
N GLY A 259 34.74 38.90 5.57
CA GLY A 259 34.45 39.22 6.97
C GLY A 259 33.43 38.28 7.63
N TYR A 260 33.04 37.20 6.95
CA TYR A 260 32.15 36.16 7.45
C TYR A 260 32.83 34.80 7.47
N MET A 261 32.38 33.93 8.36
CA MET A 261 32.74 32.52 8.33
C MET A 261 32.05 31.86 7.13
N ALA A 262 32.77 31.00 6.42
CA ALA A 262 32.16 30.17 5.40
C ALA A 262 31.16 29.19 6.06
N VAL A 263 30.00 29.03 5.44
CA VAL A 263 28.96 28.11 5.92
C VAL A 263 28.69 27.11 4.82
N ASP A 264 28.88 25.82 5.12
CA ASP A 264 28.56 24.70 4.23
C ASP A 264 27.60 23.78 4.97
N THR A 265 26.34 23.73 4.52
CA THR A 265 25.28 22.98 5.20
C THR A 265 24.51 22.12 4.20
N THR A 266 24.30 20.85 4.55
CA THR A 266 23.42 19.94 3.81
C THR A 266 22.05 19.89 4.48
N LEU A 267 20.99 20.00 3.68
CA LEU A 267 19.60 20.07 4.12
C LEU A 267 18.67 19.41 3.10
N SER A 268 17.55 18.89 3.57
CA SER A 268 16.46 18.45 2.70
C SER A 268 15.69 19.67 2.20
N TYR A 269 15.09 19.57 1.01
CA TYR A 269 14.35 20.68 0.42
C TYR A 269 13.25 21.21 1.35
N THR A 270 13.27 22.52 1.57
CA THR A 270 12.19 23.28 2.18
C THR A 270 11.84 24.45 1.29
N HIS A 271 10.57 24.84 1.20
CA HIS A 271 10.20 25.99 0.35
C HIS A 271 10.92 27.29 0.78
N VAL A 272 11.19 27.44 2.08
CA VAL A 272 11.96 28.54 2.65
C VAL A 272 12.97 27.96 3.62
N CYS A 273 14.21 28.42 3.55
CA CYS A 273 15.30 28.07 4.45
C CYS A 273 15.91 29.34 5.02
N SER A 274 16.07 29.41 6.34
CA SER A 274 16.85 30.48 6.98
C SER A 274 18.28 29.99 7.22
N LEU A 275 19.25 30.63 6.59
CA LEU A 275 20.66 30.35 6.78
C LEU A 275 21.26 31.37 7.77
N ASN A 276 21.71 30.87 8.91
CA ASN A 276 22.36 31.67 9.93
C ASN A 276 23.83 31.91 9.57
N ILE A 277 24.24 33.16 9.46
CA ILE A 277 25.61 33.58 9.13
C ILE A 277 26.27 34.30 10.30
N CYS A 278 27.58 34.08 10.45
CA CYS A 278 28.40 34.64 11.53
C CYS A 278 29.63 35.34 10.97
N ARG A 279 30.08 36.41 11.64
CA ARG A 279 31.32 37.09 11.29
C ARG A 279 32.54 36.33 11.78
N ASN A 280 33.66 36.47 11.07
CA ASN A 280 34.90 35.74 11.34
C ASN A 280 35.79 36.37 12.43
N ASN A 281 35.29 37.39 13.14
CA ASN A 281 35.98 38.12 14.23
C ASN A 281 37.22 38.92 13.82
N ASP A 282 37.60 38.96 12.54
CA ASP A 282 38.80 39.67 12.06
C ASP A 282 38.83 41.15 12.44
N ALA A 283 37.65 41.80 12.46
CA ALA A 283 37.50 43.21 12.80
C ALA A 283 37.61 43.49 14.32
N GLY A 284 37.73 42.48 15.16
CA GLY A 284 37.92 42.62 16.60
C GLY A 284 39.36 42.45 17.07
N VAL A 285 40.25 41.94 16.21
CA VAL A 285 41.61 41.55 16.62
C VAL A 285 42.58 42.70 16.36
N LEU A 286 43.16 43.22 17.44
CA LEU A 286 44.19 44.25 17.42
C LEU A 286 45.46 43.67 18.04
N LYS A 287 46.46 43.43 17.21
CA LYS A 287 47.76 42.93 17.66
C LYS A 287 48.90 43.79 17.16
N GLY A 288 49.91 43.95 17.99
CA GLY A 288 51.05 44.79 17.65
C GLY A 288 52.24 44.62 18.55
N ILE A 289 53.27 45.40 18.27
CA ILE A 289 54.51 45.49 19.04
C ILE A 289 54.77 46.97 19.34
N VAL A 290 55.04 47.27 20.61
CA VAL A 290 55.41 48.59 21.10
C VAL A 290 56.92 48.65 21.30
N THR A 291 57.55 49.65 20.70
CA THR A 291 58.99 49.90 20.72
C THR A 291 59.32 51.33 21.13
N ASP A 292 60.55 51.60 21.53
CA ASP A 292 61.07 52.97 21.65
C ASP A 292 61.63 53.49 20.31
N GLU A 293 62.12 54.74 20.28
CA GLU A 293 62.73 55.34 19.08
C GLU A 293 63.97 54.58 18.56
N GLU A 294 64.63 53.80 19.42
CA GLU A 294 65.79 52.96 19.10
C GLU A 294 65.38 51.54 18.67
N ARG A 295 64.07 51.28 18.49
CA ARG A 295 63.46 49.98 18.14
C ARG A 295 63.64 48.89 19.20
N ARG A 296 63.88 49.25 20.46
CA ARG A 296 63.89 48.30 21.58
C ARG A 296 62.45 48.05 22.04
N PRO A 297 62.08 46.81 22.40
CA PRO A 297 60.74 46.49 22.88
C PRO A 297 60.44 47.20 24.20
N VAL A 298 59.21 47.69 24.37
CA VAL A 298 58.74 48.32 25.60
C VAL A 298 57.77 47.38 26.30
N ALA A 299 58.20 46.80 27.42
CA ALA A 299 57.39 45.93 28.27
C ALA A 299 56.50 46.73 29.25
N ASP A 300 55.40 46.12 29.68
CA ASP A 300 54.39 46.67 30.61
C ASP A 300 53.86 48.05 30.21
N ALA A 301 53.72 48.31 28.92
CA ALA A 301 52.96 49.45 28.41
C ALA A 301 51.47 49.10 28.42
N HIS A 302 50.63 50.02 28.88
CA HIS A 302 49.18 49.84 28.91
C HIS A 302 48.58 50.29 27.58
N VAL A 303 48.03 49.34 26.84
CA VAL A 303 47.36 49.54 25.56
C VAL A 303 45.86 49.48 25.78
N GLN A 304 45.10 50.47 25.29
CA GLN A 304 43.66 50.57 25.49
C GLN A 304 42.92 50.85 24.19
N VAL A 305 41.80 50.15 23.98
CA VAL A 305 40.79 50.38 22.93
C VAL A 305 39.41 50.25 23.54
N LEU A 306 38.58 51.29 23.39
CA LEU A 306 37.27 51.35 24.05
C LEU A 306 37.44 51.08 25.56
N ASP A 307 36.69 50.12 26.10
CA ASP A 307 36.75 49.66 27.49
C ASP A 307 37.71 48.48 27.70
N TYR A 308 38.41 48.03 26.65
CA TYR A 308 39.33 46.90 26.70
C TYR A 308 40.78 47.38 26.78
N SER A 309 41.58 46.69 27.59
CA SER A 309 42.99 47.00 27.75
C SER A 309 43.84 45.74 27.82
N ALA A 310 45.11 45.88 27.45
CA ALA A 310 46.13 44.86 27.55
C ALA A 310 47.47 45.49 27.97
N GLN A 311 48.32 44.69 28.62
CA GLN A 311 49.70 45.07 28.91
C GLN A 311 50.65 44.41 27.92
N THR A 312 51.70 45.13 27.50
CA THR A 312 52.69 44.56 26.59
C THR A 312 53.59 43.54 27.30
N GLY A 313 53.89 42.44 26.60
CA GLY A 313 54.82 41.41 27.05
C GLY A 313 56.29 41.88 27.04
N ALA A 314 57.20 40.98 27.45
CA ALA A 314 58.65 41.26 27.48
C ALA A 314 59.24 41.58 26.09
N ASP A 315 58.61 41.09 25.03
CA ASP A 315 58.95 41.36 23.63
C ASP A 315 58.23 42.60 23.07
N GLY A 316 57.49 43.34 23.91
CA GLY A 316 56.69 44.50 23.54
C GLY A 316 55.38 44.16 22.82
N SER A 317 55.02 42.88 22.71
CA SER A 317 53.81 42.45 22.00
C SER A 317 52.53 42.67 22.81
N PHE A 318 51.41 42.94 22.14
CA PHE A 318 50.08 42.99 22.74
C PHE A 318 49.02 42.38 21.81
N LEU A 319 47.92 41.93 22.41
CA LEU A 319 46.72 41.44 21.74
C LEU A 319 45.49 41.95 22.50
N ILE A 320 44.59 42.62 21.80
CA ILE A 320 43.28 43.02 22.28
C ILE A 320 42.22 42.42 21.35
N GLU A 321 41.23 41.77 21.94
CA GLU A 321 40.07 41.22 21.21
C GLU A 321 38.80 41.98 21.60
N VAL A 322 38.18 42.62 20.62
CA VAL A 322 36.91 43.34 20.79
C VAL A 322 35.75 42.41 20.43
N PRO A 323 34.74 42.24 21.30
CA PRO A 323 33.57 41.41 21.02
C PRO A 323 32.79 41.84 19.78
N LEU A 324 32.21 40.88 19.06
CA LEU A 324 31.52 41.06 17.77
C LEU A 324 30.51 42.22 17.75
N SER A 325 29.73 42.41 18.81
CA SER A 325 28.70 43.45 18.89
C SER A 325 29.24 44.89 18.94
N GLN A 326 30.51 45.08 19.28
CA GLN A 326 31.16 46.38 19.41
C GLN A 326 32.21 46.63 18.34
N GLN A 327 32.29 45.76 17.32
CA GLN A 327 33.32 45.87 16.29
C GLN A 327 33.09 47.04 15.34
N ALA A 328 34.19 47.71 14.99
CA ALA A 328 34.21 48.85 14.08
C ALA A 328 35.24 48.68 12.96
N ILE A 329 35.10 49.47 11.89
CA ILE A 329 36.03 49.47 10.75
C ILE A 329 37.43 49.95 11.17
N SER A 330 37.47 50.84 12.17
CA SER A 330 38.70 51.38 12.74
C SER A 330 38.48 51.74 14.20
N TYR A 331 39.54 51.65 15.00
CA TYR A 331 39.52 52.00 16.41
C TYR A 331 40.43 53.20 16.71
N ARG A 332 40.14 53.85 17.84
CA ARG A 332 41.07 54.74 18.52
C ARG A 332 41.86 53.93 19.55
N LEU A 333 43.18 53.97 19.45
CA LEU A 333 44.11 53.19 20.27
C LEU A 333 44.98 54.14 21.07
N THR A 334 45.09 53.89 22.37
CA THR A 334 45.92 54.67 23.28
C THR A 334 46.95 53.77 23.95
N VAL A 335 48.22 54.17 23.93
CA VAL A 335 49.32 53.45 24.59
C VAL A 335 49.98 54.37 25.61
N MET A 336 50.08 53.90 26.84
CA MET A 336 50.60 54.64 27.98
C MET A 336 51.71 53.85 28.67
N LYS A 337 52.84 54.51 28.90
CA LYS A 337 53.94 53.99 29.72
C LYS A 337 54.58 55.12 30.51
N GLU A 338 54.89 54.88 31.78
CA GLU A 338 55.62 55.85 32.60
C GLU A 338 56.98 56.17 31.96
N GLY A 339 57.35 57.46 31.91
CA GLY A 339 58.56 57.92 31.23
C GLY A 339 58.43 58.15 29.71
N PHE A 340 57.28 57.83 29.10
CA PHE A 340 57.01 58.05 27.67
C PHE A 340 55.83 59.02 27.46
N GLU A 341 55.79 59.65 26.29
CA GLU A 341 54.63 60.40 25.80
C GLU A 341 53.47 59.45 25.53
N ILE A 342 52.23 59.92 25.75
CA ILE A 342 51.04 59.13 25.44
C ILE A 342 50.90 59.07 23.92
N TRP A 343 50.85 57.85 23.39
CA TRP A 343 50.55 57.63 21.98
C TRP A 343 49.05 57.44 21.84
N ASP A 344 48.41 58.28 21.02
CA ASP A 344 46.97 58.24 20.76
C ASP A 344 46.73 58.42 19.26
N TYR A 345 46.08 57.43 18.65
CA TYR A 345 45.79 57.45 17.23
C TYR A 345 44.37 56.96 16.95
N ASN A 346 43.64 57.74 16.17
CA ASN A 346 42.33 57.38 15.66
C ASN A 346 42.45 56.92 14.20
N GLY A 347 42.00 55.70 13.90
CA GLY A 347 42.09 55.11 12.57
C GLY A 347 42.87 53.80 12.51
N VAL A 348 43.12 53.13 13.64
CA VAL A 348 43.78 51.81 13.64
C VAL A 348 42.85 50.79 12.99
N ALA A 349 43.30 50.20 11.88
CA ALA A 349 42.60 49.09 11.26
C ALA A 349 42.90 47.78 12.02
N PRO A 350 41.88 47.04 12.48
CA PRO A 350 42.06 45.72 13.06
C PRO A 350 42.57 44.73 12.01
N SER A 351 43.44 43.80 12.42
CA SER A 351 43.96 42.76 11.54
C SER A 351 44.43 41.56 12.36
N PRO A 352 43.94 40.34 12.07
CA PRO A 352 44.42 39.12 12.72
C PRO A 352 45.77 38.66 12.15
N THR A 353 46.20 39.15 10.98
CA THR A 353 47.43 38.72 10.31
C THR A 353 48.54 39.77 10.42
N GLU A 354 48.23 41.03 10.15
CA GLU A 354 49.19 42.14 10.21
C GLU A 354 49.43 42.59 11.65
N GLN A 355 50.69 42.79 12.01
CA GLN A 355 51.07 43.34 13.31
C GLN A 355 51.31 44.83 13.18
N MET A 356 50.63 45.63 13.99
CA MET A 356 50.91 47.06 14.06
C MET A 356 52.22 47.31 14.82
N ARG A 357 52.95 48.35 14.40
CA ARG A 357 54.21 48.76 15.02
C ARG A 357 54.03 50.15 15.60
N ILE A 358 54.20 50.26 16.90
CA ILE A 358 54.02 51.52 17.63
C ILE A 358 55.38 51.92 18.20
N ALA A 359 55.79 53.16 17.97
CA ALA A 359 57.01 53.73 18.52
C ALA A 359 56.65 54.80 19.55
N LEU A 360 57.02 54.59 20.81
CA LEU A 360 56.83 55.56 21.89
C LEU A 360 58.02 56.49 21.98
N ARG A 361 57.74 57.79 22.11
CA ARG A 361 58.74 58.83 22.35
C ARG A 361 58.98 58.98 23.84
N LYS A 362 60.25 59.09 24.25
CA LYS A 362 60.60 59.39 25.65
C LYS A 362 60.26 60.85 25.95
N LYS A 363 59.77 61.09 27.16
CA LYS A 363 59.49 62.44 27.67
C LYS A 363 60.74 63.26 27.95
#